data_AF-A0A7Y7B6S0-F1
#
_entry.id   AF-A0A7Y7B6S0-F1
#
_cell.length_a   1.000
_cell.length_b   1.000
_cell.length_c   1.000
_cell.angle_alpha   90.00
_cell.angle_beta   90.00
_cell.angle_gamma   90.00
#
_symmetry.space_group_name_H-M   'P 1'
#
loop_
_entity.id
_entity.type
_entity.pdbx_description
1 polymer ?
#
loop_
_entity_poly.entity_id
_entity_poly.type
_entity_poly.pdbx_seq_one_letter_code
_entity_poly.pdbx_strand_id
1 'polypeptide(L)'
;MDAPNPFGEYRWTLADPDQDLLAQLPLADLVQGAVNGTVEEADALFGQQLFDELDRRGDETWWQAVLLCMEFLARNPVNGTHGPAGAAALRQADSTASSPEARLVLQAVAEHRTGGAIAAAPVWQAASRAQRDAAGRRLFVLTCGTAHSGSAFLTPTQLMELSHKLVAEA
;
A
#
# COMPACT_ATOMS: atom_id res chain seq x y z
N MET A 1 -14.97 11.90 -14.47
CA MET A 1 -15.63 11.74 -13.16
C MET A 1 -14.62 11.01 -12.31
N ASP A 2 -13.95 11.72 -11.41
CA ASP A 2 -13.04 11.10 -10.45
C ASP A 2 -13.86 10.17 -9.57
N ALA A 3 -13.39 8.93 -9.40
CA ALA A 3 -14.03 8.00 -8.49
C ALA A 3 -13.96 8.62 -7.08
N PRO A 4 -15.07 8.63 -6.32
CA PRO A 4 -15.04 9.13 -4.94
C PRO A 4 -13.95 8.38 -4.18
N ASN A 5 -13.14 9.12 -3.42
CA ASN A 5 -12.12 8.54 -2.55
C ASN A 5 -12.79 7.42 -1.73
N PRO A 6 -12.41 6.14 -1.91
CA PRO A 6 -13.07 5.02 -1.24
C PRO A 6 -12.86 5.03 0.28
N PHE A 7 -12.08 6.00 0.76
CA PHE A 7 -11.63 6.11 2.13
C PHE A 7 -12.40 7.21 2.91
N GLY A 8 -12.71 8.38 2.36
CA GLY A 8 -13.39 9.47 3.11
C GLY A 8 -12.44 10.39 3.91
N GLU A 9 -12.98 11.28 4.76
CA GLU A 9 -12.27 12.41 5.41
C GLU A 9 -11.61 12.10 6.77
N TYR A 10 -11.34 10.83 7.10
CA TYR A 10 -10.77 10.52 8.40
C TYR A 10 -9.30 10.98 8.50
N ARG A 11 -9.02 11.83 9.48
CA ARG A 11 -7.71 12.41 9.80
C ARG A 11 -7.38 12.11 11.27
N TRP A 12 -6.19 11.63 11.54
CA TRP A 12 -5.63 11.69 12.89
C TRP A 12 -4.45 12.66 12.83
N THR A 13 -4.50 13.68 13.67
CA THR A 13 -3.43 14.67 13.78
C THR A 13 -2.32 14.07 14.65
N LEU A 14 -1.26 13.61 14.00
CA LEU A 14 -0.17 12.81 14.59
C LEU A 14 1.03 13.66 14.99
N ALA A 15 0.82 14.70 15.80
CA ALA A 15 1.96 15.24 16.55
C ALA A 15 2.41 14.25 17.65
N ASP A 16 1.50 13.38 18.13
CA ASP A 16 1.75 12.28 19.07
C ASP A 16 0.51 11.37 19.12
N PRO A 17 0.36 10.33 18.27
CA PRO A 17 -0.73 9.39 18.45
C PRO A 17 -0.60 8.76 19.83
N ASP A 18 -1.62 8.94 20.65
CA ASP A 18 -1.86 8.02 21.75
C ASP A 18 -1.87 6.60 21.16
N GLN A 19 -0.86 5.80 21.52
CA GLN A 19 -0.69 4.43 21.02
C GLN A 19 -1.91 3.57 21.36
N ASP A 20 -2.58 3.88 22.47
CA ASP A 20 -3.82 3.21 22.85
C ASP A 20 -4.97 3.58 21.90
N LEU A 21 -4.97 4.78 21.33
CA LEU A 21 -5.94 5.19 20.32
C LEU A 21 -5.70 4.45 19.00
N LEU A 22 -4.45 4.37 18.53
CA LEU A 22 -4.11 3.61 17.33
C LEU A 22 -4.58 2.16 17.46
N ALA A 23 -4.28 1.52 18.60
CA ALA A 23 -4.66 0.14 18.91
C ALA A 23 -6.16 -0.14 18.81
N GLN A 24 -7.01 0.87 19.00
CA GLN A 24 -8.46 0.76 18.96
C GLN A 24 -9.05 1.00 17.57
N LEU A 25 -8.28 1.58 16.64
CA LEU A 25 -8.77 1.87 15.30
C LEU A 25 -9.02 0.59 14.49
N PRO A 26 -10.15 0.53 13.76
CA PRO A 26 -10.35 -0.45 12.71
C PRO A 26 -9.19 -0.43 11.71
N LEU A 27 -8.82 -1.59 11.20
CA LEU A 27 -7.68 -1.72 10.30
C LEU A 27 -7.82 -0.88 9.02
N ALA A 28 -9.04 -0.81 8.46
CA ALA A 28 -9.32 0.00 7.28
C ALA A 28 -9.03 1.48 7.54
N ASP A 29 -9.49 1.98 8.69
CA ASP A 29 -9.23 3.36 9.11
C ASP A 29 -7.74 3.57 9.32
N LEU A 30 -7.03 2.61 9.95
CA LEU A 30 -5.58 2.63 10.15
C LEU A 30 -4.81 2.78 8.83
N VAL A 31 -5.08 1.93 7.84
CA VAL A 31 -4.41 2.02 6.54
C VAL A 31 -4.74 3.35 5.86
N GLN A 32 -6.00 3.76 5.90
CA GLN A 32 -6.45 5.00 5.29
C GLN A 32 -5.79 6.24 5.89
N GLY A 33 -5.80 6.38 7.22
CA GLY A 33 -5.24 7.55 7.89
C GLY A 33 -3.73 7.66 7.64
N ALA A 34 -3.04 6.53 7.57
CA ALA A 34 -1.63 6.49 7.20
C ALA A 34 -1.40 6.94 5.75
N VAL A 35 -2.21 6.47 4.78
CA VAL A 35 -2.13 6.91 3.38
C VAL A 35 -2.41 8.41 3.26
N ASN A 36 -3.51 8.89 3.85
CA ASN A 36 -3.90 10.29 3.80
C ASN A 36 -2.83 11.19 4.42
N GLY A 37 -2.35 10.86 5.62
CA GLY A 37 -1.31 11.64 6.30
C GLY A 37 0.02 11.63 5.54
N THR A 38 0.41 10.49 4.98
CA THR A 38 1.62 10.38 4.14
C THR A 38 1.50 11.25 2.89
N VAL A 39 0.34 11.29 2.23
CA VAL A 39 0.12 12.06 1.00
C VAL A 39 0.01 13.57 1.28
N GLU A 40 -0.70 13.95 2.34
CA GLU A 40 -0.92 15.36 2.69
C GLU A 40 0.37 16.04 3.17
N GLU A 41 1.15 15.36 4.01
CA GLU A 41 2.36 15.92 4.62
C GLU A 41 3.65 15.56 3.86
N ALA A 42 3.57 14.65 2.88
CA ALA A 42 4.73 14.07 2.20
C ALA A 42 5.79 13.50 3.18
N ASP A 43 5.32 12.92 4.30
CA ASP A 43 6.16 12.39 5.38
C ASP A 43 5.97 10.88 5.55
N ALA A 44 7.09 10.18 5.75
CA ALA A 44 7.13 8.74 6.01
C ALA A 44 6.66 8.36 7.41
N LEU A 45 6.59 9.30 8.36
CA LEU A 45 6.22 9.03 9.75
C LEU A 45 4.89 8.27 9.88
N PHE A 46 3.89 8.67 9.10
CA PHE A 46 2.57 8.01 9.07
C PHE A 46 2.66 6.56 8.61
N GLY A 47 3.45 6.29 7.57
CA GLY A 47 3.72 4.93 7.11
C GLY A 47 4.51 4.11 8.13
N GLN A 48 5.50 4.71 8.81
CA GLN A 48 6.28 4.05 9.85
C GLN A 48 5.37 3.62 11.02
N GLN A 49 4.54 4.54 11.53
CA GLN A 49 3.58 4.24 12.60
C GLN A 49 2.58 3.16 12.22
N LEU A 50 2.09 3.16 10.97
CA LEU A 50 1.26 2.07 10.46
C LEU A 50 1.99 0.73 10.59
N PHE A 51 3.23 0.64 10.09
CA PHE A 51 3.96 -0.62 10.10
C PHE A 51 4.31 -1.10 11.50
N ASP A 52 4.75 -0.21 12.40
CA ASP A 52 5.00 -0.56 13.80
C ASP A 52 3.73 -1.15 14.46
N GLU A 53 2.57 -0.55 14.17
CA GLU A 53 1.28 -1.00 14.69
C GLU A 53 0.82 -2.33 14.07
N LEU A 54 1.02 -2.52 12.77
CA LEU A 54 0.70 -3.78 12.12
C LEU A 54 1.60 -4.93 12.62
N ASP A 55 2.88 -4.66 12.87
CA ASP A 55 3.81 -5.65 13.46
C ASP A 55 3.37 -6.04 14.88
N ARG A 56 2.90 -5.07 15.66
CA ARG A 56 2.33 -5.31 17.00
C ARG A 56 1.06 -6.17 16.96
N ARG A 57 0.21 -6.00 15.94
CA ARG A 57 -1.04 -6.76 15.75
C ARG A 57 -0.82 -8.15 15.13
N GLY A 58 0.31 -8.36 14.45
CA GLY A 58 0.74 -9.65 13.93
C GLY A 58 0.33 -9.95 12.48
N ASP A 59 0.77 -11.11 12.00
CA ASP A 59 0.80 -11.50 10.58
C ASP A 59 -0.55 -11.44 9.86
N GLU A 60 -1.63 -11.82 10.54
CA GLU A 60 -2.97 -11.81 9.94
C GLU A 60 -3.42 -10.37 9.67
N THR A 61 -3.21 -9.46 10.63
CA THR A 61 -3.52 -8.05 10.45
C THR A 61 -2.62 -7.40 9.40
N TRP A 62 -1.34 -7.78 9.36
CA TRP A 62 -0.42 -7.38 8.30
C TRP A 62 -0.95 -7.77 6.91
N TRP A 63 -1.37 -9.01 6.75
CA TRP A 63 -1.93 -9.51 5.49
C TRP A 63 -3.21 -8.78 5.09
N GLN A 64 -4.11 -8.51 6.03
CA GLN A 64 -5.32 -7.76 5.76
C GLN A 64 -5.01 -6.31 5.32
N ALA A 65 -3.99 -5.66 5.87
CA ALA A 65 -3.55 -4.33 5.43
C ALA A 65 -3.00 -4.35 4.00
N VAL A 66 -2.24 -5.39 3.66
CA VAL A 66 -1.74 -5.63 2.30
C VAL A 66 -2.91 -5.80 1.33
N LEU A 67 -3.93 -6.57 1.69
CA LEU A 67 -5.14 -6.74 0.87
C LEU A 67 -5.88 -5.42 0.62
N LEU A 68 -6.01 -4.56 1.62
CA LEU A 68 -6.62 -3.24 1.46
C LEU A 68 -5.86 -2.38 0.43
N CYS A 69 -4.52 -2.40 0.49
CA CYS A 69 -3.69 -1.72 -0.50
C CYS A 69 -3.85 -2.33 -1.91
N MET A 70 -3.86 -3.66 -2.03
CA MET A 70 -4.08 -4.33 -3.32
C MET A 70 -5.46 -4.02 -3.90
N GLU A 71 -6.50 -4.01 -3.07
CA GLU A 71 -7.86 -3.68 -3.49
C GLU A 71 -7.95 -2.24 -3.99
N PHE A 72 -7.32 -1.30 -3.28
CA PHE A 72 -7.23 0.07 -3.74
C PHE A 72 -6.53 0.19 -5.10
N LEU A 73 -5.35 -0.41 -5.24
CA LEU A 73 -4.62 -0.40 -6.50
C LEU A 73 -5.37 -1.12 -7.61
N ALA A 74 -6.11 -2.19 -7.32
CA ALA A 74 -6.88 -2.95 -8.30
C ALA A 74 -8.01 -2.13 -8.94
N ARG A 75 -8.59 -1.18 -8.20
CA ARG A 75 -9.64 -0.28 -8.70
C ARG A 75 -9.08 0.81 -9.62
N ASN A 76 -7.81 1.18 -9.46
CA ASN A 76 -7.14 2.19 -10.28
C ASN A 76 -6.64 1.62 -11.62
N PRO A 77 -6.61 2.40 -12.71
CA PRO A 77 -6.06 1.91 -13.97
C PRO A 77 -4.53 1.77 -13.91
N VAL A 78 -3.98 0.74 -14.55
CA VAL A 78 -2.54 0.60 -14.82
C VAL A 78 -2.31 0.94 -16.28
N ASN A 79 -1.54 2.00 -16.55
CA ASN A 79 -1.34 2.53 -17.91
C ASN A 79 -2.66 2.75 -18.66
N GLY A 80 -3.69 3.27 -17.96
CA GLY A 80 -5.01 3.49 -18.53
C GLY A 80 -5.90 2.25 -18.66
N THR A 81 -5.49 1.08 -18.16
CA THR A 81 -6.24 -0.18 -18.31
C THR A 81 -6.70 -0.77 -16.96
N HIS A 82 -7.91 -1.34 -16.95
CA HIS A 82 -8.53 -1.99 -15.78
C HIS A 82 -8.61 -3.52 -15.95
N GLY A 83 -8.94 -4.21 -14.86
CA GLY A 83 -9.30 -5.63 -14.88
C GLY A 83 -8.23 -6.53 -15.51
N PRO A 84 -8.60 -7.48 -16.39
CA PRO A 84 -7.65 -8.42 -17.00
C PRO A 84 -6.54 -7.77 -17.83
N ALA A 85 -6.82 -6.67 -18.53
CA ALA A 85 -5.83 -5.95 -19.32
C ALA A 85 -4.78 -5.28 -18.40
N GLY A 86 -5.24 -4.66 -17.31
CA GLY A 86 -4.34 -4.11 -16.29
C GLY A 86 -3.50 -5.20 -15.61
N ALA A 87 -4.07 -6.38 -15.35
CA ALA A 87 -3.32 -7.53 -14.83
C ALA A 87 -2.24 -8.00 -15.80
N ALA A 88 -2.52 -8.03 -17.11
CA ALA A 88 -1.52 -8.36 -18.13
C ALA A 88 -0.37 -7.32 -18.17
N ALA A 89 -0.69 -6.03 -18.06
CA ALA A 89 0.32 -4.97 -17.99
C ALA A 89 1.23 -5.12 -16.76
N LEU A 90 0.68 -5.46 -15.59
CA LEU A 90 1.47 -5.73 -14.38
C LEU A 90 2.40 -6.94 -14.55
N ARG A 91 1.92 -8.03 -15.17
CA ARG A 91 2.77 -9.20 -15.49
C ARG A 91 3.89 -8.86 -16.49
N GLN A 92 3.62 -7.98 -17.44
CA GLN A 92 4.68 -7.48 -18.34
C GLN A 92 5.73 -6.68 -17.57
N ALA A 93 5.31 -5.80 -16.66
CA ALA A 93 6.24 -5.03 -15.83
C ALA A 93 7.09 -5.93 -14.91
N ASP A 94 6.53 -7.02 -14.36
CA ASP A 94 7.26 -8.01 -13.54
C ASP A 94 8.49 -8.56 -14.27
N SER A 95 8.38 -8.83 -15.58
CA SER A 95 9.51 -9.35 -16.38
C SER A 95 10.72 -8.39 -16.46
N THR A 96 10.52 -7.11 -16.15
CA THR A 96 11.54 -6.06 -16.19
C THR A 96 11.93 -5.53 -14.80
N ALA A 97 11.26 -5.99 -13.74
CA ALA A 97 11.51 -5.51 -12.38
C ALA A 97 12.83 -6.08 -11.83
N SER A 98 13.68 -5.19 -11.32
CA SER A 98 15.04 -5.52 -10.87
C SER A 98 15.13 -6.08 -9.45
N SER A 99 14.10 -5.86 -8.62
CA SER A 99 14.08 -6.29 -7.21
C SER A 99 13.01 -7.36 -6.94
N PRO A 100 13.29 -8.43 -6.17
CA PRO A 100 12.33 -9.46 -5.82
C PRO A 100 11.03 -8.94 -5.18
N GLU A 101 11.11 -7.88 -4.40
CA GLU A 101 9.99 -7.26 -3.68
C GLU A 101 9.03 -6.57 -4.66
N ALA A 102 9.58 -5.87 -5.66
CA ALA A 102 8.77 -5.29 -6.73
C ALA A 102 8.07 -6.37 -7.55
N ARG A 103 8.77 -7.47 -7.86
CA ARG A 103 8.18 -8.63 -8.55
C ARG A 103 7.02 -9.21 -7.77
N LEU A 104 7.22 -9.42 -6.46
CA LEU A 104 6.18 -9.90 -5.55
C LEU A 104 4.94 -9.01 -5.56
N VAL A 105 5.12 -7.69 -5.44
CA VAL A 105 4.01 -6.73 -5.50
C VAL A 105 3.27 -6.80 -6.84
N LEU A 106 3.99 -6.76 -7.96
CA LEU A 106 3.39 -6.77 -9.30
C LEU A 106 2.59 -8.06 -9.55
N GLN A 107 3.15 -9.21 -9.18
CA GLN A 107 2.48 -10.50 -9.31
C GLN A 107 1.24 -10.59 -8.41
N ALA A 108 1.37 -10.23 -7.13
CA ALA A 108 0.26 -10.33 -6.19
C ALA A 108 -0.89 -9.37 -6.54
N VAL A 109 -0.60 -8.14 -6.98
CA VAL A 109 -1.64 -7.21 -7.47
C VAL A 109 -2.28 -7.71 -8.76
N ALA A 110 -1.51 -8.32 -9.68
CA ALA A 110 -2.05 -8.90 -10.90
C ALA A 110 -3.03 -10.05 -10.58
N GLU A 111 -2.66 -10.95 -9.67
CA GLU A 111 -3.52 -12.05 -9.23
C GLU A 111 -4.74 -11.55 -8.44
N HIS A 112 -4.56 -10.55 -7.58
CA HIS A 112 -5.68 -9.90 -6.87
C HIS A 112 -6.70 -9.31 -7.86
N ARG A 113 -6.25 -8.66 -8.94
CA ARG A 113 -7.15 -8.13 -9.98
C ARG A 113 -7.95 -9.20 -10.71
N THR A 114 -7.43 -10.43 -10.81
CA THR A 114 -8.09 -11.52 -11.53
C THR A 114 -8.98 -12.38 -10.64
N GLY A 115 -8.60 -12.61 -9.39
CA GLY A 115 -9.30 -13.54 -8.49
C GLY A 115 -9.39 -13.11 -7.03
N GLY A 116 -9.11 -11.83 -6.73
CA GLY A 116 -9.18 -11.26 -5.39
C GLY A 116 -8.15 -11.84 -4.43
N ALA A 117 -8.44 -11.72 -3.13
CA ALA A 117 -7.54 -12.15 -2.05
C ALA A 117 -7.11 -13.62 -2.16
N ILE A 118 -8.02 -14.52 -2.58
CA ILE A 118 -7.74 -15.95 -2.71
C ILE A 118 -6.65 -16.22 -3.76
N ALA A 119 -6.67 -15.50 -4.89
CA ALA A 119 -5.66 -15.66 -5.94
C ALA A 119 -4.32 -15.02 -5.57
N ALA A 120 -4.34 -13.91 -4.81
CA ALA A 120 -3.13 -13.22 -4.37
C ALA A 120 -2.38 -13.97 -3.25
N ALA A 121 -3.10 -14.68 -2.37
CA ALA A 121 -2.52 -15.29 -1.17
C ALA A 121 -1.37 -16.28 -1.47
N PRO A 122 -1.46 -17.22 -2.43
CA PRO A 122 -0.37 -18.14 -2.73
C PRO A 122 0.92 -17.45 -3.18
N VAL A 123 0.79 -16.38 -3.98
CA VAL A 123 1.95 -15.58 -4.44
C VAL A 123 2.62 -14.91 -3.24
N TRP A 124 1.81 -14.30 -2.37
CA TRP A 124 2.31 -13.61 -1.18
C TRP A 124 2.98 -14.57 -0.20
N GLN A 125 2.31 -15.67 0.13
CA GLN A 125 2.75 -16.65 1.14
C GLN A 125 3.97 -17.47 0.70
N ALA A 126 4.26 -17.58 -0.60
CA ALA A 126 5.46 -18.22 -1.10
C ALA A 126 6.75 -17.44 -0.79
N ALA A 127 6.64 -16.13 -0.49
CA ALA A 127 7.78 -15.30 -0.17
C ALA A 127 8.18 -15.40 1.32
N SER A 128 9.46 -15.17 1.60
CA SER A 128 9.95 -15.08 2.98
C SER A 128 9.30 -13.91 3.72
N ARG A 129 9.31 -13.93 5.07
CA ARG A 129 8.75 -12.82 5.87
C ARG A 129 9.43 -11.49 5.52
N ALA A 130 10.76 -11.44 5.48
CA ALA A 130 11.50 -10.24 5.10
C ALA A 130 11.12 -9.68 3.72
N GLN A 131 10.93 -10.56 2.72
CA GLN A 131 10.46 -10.13 1.39
C GLN A 131 9.03 -9.60 1.42
N ARG A 132 8.14 -10.22 2.20
CA ARG A 132 6.75 -9.75 2.38
C ARG A 132 6.72 -8.39 3.08
N ASP A 133 7.59 -8.14 4.04
CA ASP A 133 7.65 -6.86 4.77
C ASP A 133 8.11 -5.73 3.84
N ALA A 134 9.22 -5.94 3.11
CA ALA A 134 9.72 -4.97 2.15
C ALA A 134 8.75 -4.76 0.96
N ALA A 135 8.09 -5.82 0.50
CA ALA A 135 7.02 -5.72 -0.51
C ALA A 135 5.79 -4.97 0.01
N GLY A 136 5.39 -5.18 1.27
CA GLY A 136 4.27 -4.48 1.91
C GLY A 136 4.53 -2.98 2.01
N ARG A 137 5.74 -2.60 2.42
CA ARG A 137 6.21 -1.21 2.43
C ARG A 137 6.19 -0.58 1.04
N ARG A 138 6.70 -1.29 0.02
CA ARG A 138 6.65 -0.82 -1.37
C ARG A 138 5.21 -0.70 -1.90
N LEU A 139 4.34 -1.64 -1.56
CA LEU A 139 2.92 -1.62 -1.93
C LEU A 139 2.23 -0.38 -1.34
N PHE A 140 2.51 -0.04 -0.07
CA PHE A 140 1.99 1.17 0.57
C PHE A 140 2.47 2.45 -0.13
N VAL A 141 3.75 2.54 -0.51
CA VAL A 141 4.28 3.68 -1.27
C VAL A 141 3.54 3.84 -2.61
N LEU A 142 3.28 2.74 -3.32
CA LEU A 142 2.49 2.76 -4.55
C LEU A 142 1.04 3.20 -4.29
N THR A 143 0.43 2.73 -3.20
CA THR A 143 -0.88 3.20 -2.75
C THR A 143 -0.88 4.71 -2.56
N CYS A 144 0.10 5.27 -1.83
CA CYS A 144 0.22 6.72 -1.63
C CYS A 144 0.39 7.48 -2.95
N GLY A 145 1.20 6.98 -3.88
CA GLY A 145 1.40 7.61 -5.19
C GLY A 145 0.18 7.57 -6.13
N THR A 146 -0.79 6.70 -5.85
CA THR A 146 -2.06 6.63 -6.59
C THR A 146 -3.23 7.26 -5.84
N ALA A 147 -3.07 7.50 -4.54
CA ALA A 147 -4.07 8.11 -3.70
C ALA A 147 -4.15 9.63 -3.93
N HIS A 148 -5.36 10.15 -3.81
CA HIS A 148 -5.65 11.57 -3.81
C HIS A 148 -6.24 11.92 -2.44
N SER A 149 -5.57 12.80 -1.69
CA SER A 149 -6.14 13.36 -0.45
C SER A 149 -6.42 14.85 -0.65
N GLY A 150 -7.70 15.20 -0.83
CA GLY A 150 -8.09 16.57 -1.17
C GLY A 150 -7.46 17.02 -2.50
N SER A 151 -6.63 18.07 -2.45
CA SER A 151 -5.87 18.58 -3.60
C SER A 151 -4.41 18.12 -3.62
N ALA A 152 -3.98 17.29 -2.66
CA ALA A 152 -2.59 16.86 -2.54
C ALA A 152 -2.32 15.61 -3.39
N PHE A 153 -1.17 15.63 -4.06
CA PHE A 153 -0.58 14.48 -4.75
C PHE A 153 0.92 14.49 -4.45
N LEU A 154 1.51 13.29 -4.30
CA LEU A 154 2.95 13.17 -4.16
C LEU A 154 3.61 13.37 -5.53
N THR A 155 4.55 14.30 -5.59
CA THR A 155 5.42 14.45 -6.76
C THR A 155 6.33 13.23 -6.92
N PRO A 156 6.90 12.98 -8.12
CA PRO A 156 7.85 11.89 -8.31
C PRO A 156 9.03 11.92 -7.33
N THR A 157 9.54 13.12 -7.01
CA THR A 157 10.63 13.29 -6.02
C THR A 157 10.19 12.86 -4.63
N GLN A 158 9.01 13.30 -4.17
CA GLN A 158 8.47 12.89 -2.87
C GLN A 158 8.22 11.39 -2.79
N LEU A 159 7.75 10.75 -3.88
CA LEU A 159 7.60 9.29 -3.93
C LEU A 159 8.93 8.56 -3.83
N MET A 160 9.99 9.08 -4.47
CA MET A 160 11.33 8.51 -4.36
C MET A 160 11.89 8.65 -2.93
N GLU A 161 11.72 9.80 -2.30
CA GLU A 161 12.12 10.04 -0.91
C GLU A 161 11.36 9.14 0.07
N LEU A 162 10.04 9.03 -0.12
CA LEU A 162 9.18 8.15 0.68
C LEU A 162 9.59 6.68 0.53
N SER A 163 9.88 6.25 -0.71
CA SER A 163 10.38 4.90 -1.00
C SER A 163 11.70 4.63 -0.29
N HIS A 164 12.63 5.59 -0.28
CA HIS A 164 13.90 5.45 0.43
C HIS A 164 13.68 5.29 1.95
N LYS A 165 12.91 6.19 2.55
CA LYS A 165 12.63 6.17 4.00
C LYS A 165 11.86 4.93 4.48
N LEU A 166 10.91 4.43 3.69
CA LEU A 166 10.05 3.32 4.11
C LEU A 166 10.59 1.95 3.71
N VAL A 167 11.37 1.84 2.64
CA VAL A 167 11.81 0.56 2.08
C VAL A 167 13.31 0.32 2.27
N ALA A 168 14.17 1.34 2.24
CA ALA A 168 15.62 1.15 2.37
C ALA A 168 16.10 1.16 3.83
N GLU A 169 15.33 1.75 4.74
CA GLU A 169 15.66 1.87 6.16
C GLU A 169 14.96 0.82 7.06
N ALA A 170 14.17 -0.09 6.44
CA ALA A 170 13.46 -1.19 7.11
C ALA A 170 14.28 -2.49 7.05
#